data_AF-A0AAW0JEF9-F1
#
_entry.id   AF-A0AAW0JEF9-F1
#
_cell.length_a   1.000
_cell.length_b   1.000
_cell.length_c   1.000
_cell.angle_alpha   90.00
_cell.angle_beta   90.00
_cell.angle_gamma   90.00
#
_symmetry.space_group_name_H-M   'P 1'
#
loop_
_entity.id
_entity.type
_entity.pdbx_description
1 polymer ?
#
loop_
_entity_poly.entity_id
_entity_poly.type
_entity_poly.pdbx_seq_one_letter_code
_entity_poly.pdbx_strand_id
1 'polypeptide(L)'
;MDAGEGFRHHGCKRSSTINIIKADGRIRHVAEIPYENQLVMDTRKANHGTVTHLEKIEFLQNNLLAAHTIWVNNTEIGFLSRAGVKVSHCPAAAMRMLGFAPIREMLDAGICVSLGTDGAPSNNRMSIVDEMYLASLINKGREVYANGTTDPTALPAETVLRMVTINGAKSVLWDDEIGSLEVGKKADMVVINPSFWTMVPIHDWISSLVYCMRTENVVSVICNGLWIMKDKKILNINEEDVISMAQQASSELLKRAGIIIPKRMNIL
;
A
#
# COMPACT_ATOMS: atom_id res chain seq x y z
N MET A 1 -64.86 12.29 17.85
CA MET A 1 -64.62 11.79 16.48
C MET A 1 -63.13 11.56 16.36
N ASP A 2 -62.73 10.35 16.71
CA ASP A 2 -61.36 9.85 16.58
C ASP A 2 -61.02 9.69 15.10
N ALA A 3 -59.89 10.27 14.68
CA ALA A 3 -59.29 9.99 13.38
C ALA A 3 -58.01 9.17 13.62
N GLY A 4 -58.15 7.85 13.62
CA GLY A 4 -57.05 6.91 13.52
C GLY A 4 -56.71 6.66 12.05
N GLU A 5 -55.58 7.18 11.58
CA GLU A 5 -55.00 6.79 10.29
C GLU A 5 -53.81 5.85 10.53
N GLY A 6 -54.00 4.59 10.14
CA GLY A 6 -52.97 3.57 10.15
C GLY A 6 -51.97 3.78 9.02
N PHE A 7 -50.71 4.01 9.37
CA PHE A 7 -49.60 3.93 8.42
C PHE A 7 -49.16 2.47 8.26
N ARG A 8 -49.50 1.91 7.10
CA ARG A 8 -49.03 0.60 6.62
C ARG A 8 -47.53 0.65 6.36
N HIS A 9 -46.81 -0.33 6.89
CA HIS A 9 -45.42 -0.62 6.54
C HIS A 9 -45.26 -0.81 5.02
N HIS A 10 -44.40 0.01 4.40
CA HIS A 10 -43.78 -0.30 3.13
C HIS A 10 -42.32 -0.64 3.36
N GLY A 11 -41.98 -1.89 3.03
CA GLY A 11 -40.63 -2.43 3.12
C GLY A 11 -39.67 -1.65 2.22
N CYS A 12 -38.71 -0.97 2.85
CA CYS A 12 -37.58 -0.40 2.16
C CYS A 12 -36.65 -1.55 1.73
N LYS A 13 -36.60 -1.80 0.43
CA LYS A 13 -35.74 -2.79 -0.22
C LYS A 13 -34.26 -2.48 0.10
N ARG A 14 -33.55 -3.46 0.68
CA ARG A 14 -32.09 -3.48 0.94
C ARG A 14 -31.20 -3.49 -0.34
N SER A 15 -31.65 -2.89 -1.44
CA SER A 15 -31.04 -3.10 -2.77
C SER A 15 -30.35 -1.86 -3.35
N SER A 16 -30.40 -0.69 -2.71
CA SER A 16 -29.90 0.55 -3.32
C SER A 16 -28.41 0.83 -3.08
N THR A 17 -27.77 0.28 -2.03
CA THR A 17 -26.36 0.58 -1.73
C THR A 17 -25.38 -0.18 -2.64
N ILE A 18 -25.76 -1.36 -3.17
CA ILE A 18 -24.84 -2.20 -3.97
C ILE A 18 -24.68 -1.66 -5.42
N ASN A 19 -25.68 -0.96 -5.95
CA ASN A 19 -25.69 -0.54 -7.36
C ASN A 19 -25.03 0.83 -7.64
N ILE A 20 -24.72 1.63 -6.61
CA ILE A 20 -24.13 2.97 -6.80
C ILE A 20 -22.59 2.93 -6.93
N ILE A 21 -21.95 1.80 -6.61
CA ILE A 21 -20.54 1.80 -6.23
C ILE A 21 -19.63 1.01 -7.21
N LYS A 22 -20.02 0.87 -8.47
CA LYS A 22 -19.26 0.10 -9.48
C LYS A 22 -18.23 0.92 -10.26
N ALA A 23 -18.22 2.25 -10.14
CA ALA A 23 -17.37 3.13 -10.96
C ALA A 23 -16.09 3.63 -10.26
N ASP A 24 -16.07 3.72 -8.93
CA ASP A 24 -14.93 4.29 -8.20
C ASP A 24 -14.08 3.21 -7.52
N GLY A 25 -12.75 3.35 -7.62
CA GLY A 25 -11.79 2.54 -6.87
C GLY A 25 -11.97 2.73 -5.36
N ARG A 26 -11.98 1.63 -4.61
CA ARG A 26 -12.14 1.63 -3.15
C ARG A 26 -10.86 1.19 -2.50
N ILE A 27 -10.32 2.01 -1.60
CA ILE A 27 -9.18 1.62 -0.75
C ILE A 27 -9.71 1.31 0.64
N ARG A 28 -9.36 0.14 1.19
CA ARG A 28 -9.72 -0.26 2.56
C ARG A 28 -8.56 -0.97 3.24
N HIS A 29 -8.36 -0.71 4.52
CA HIS A 29 -7.56 -1.58 5.38
C HIS A 29 -8.35 -2.87 5.58
N VAL A 30 -7.71 -4.02 5.35
CA VAL A 30 -8.36 -5.34 5.41
C VAL A 30 -7.42 -6.32 6.08
N ALA A 31 -7.90 -7.01 7.12
CA ALA A 31 -7.14 -8.03 7.84
C ALA A 31 -5.74 -7.55 8.26
N GLU A 32 -5.67 -6.34 8.78
CA GLU A 32 -4.44 -5.64 9.13
C GLU A 32 -3.84 -6.19 10.43
N ILE A 33 -4.68 -6.46 11.42
CA ILE A 33 -4.31 -6.96 12.76
C ILE A 33 -5.15 -8.19 13.14
N PRO A 34 -4.65 -9.10 13.99
CA PRO A 34 -5.39 -10.30 14.36
C PRO A 34 -6.68 -9.98 15.13
N TYR A 35 -6.66 -8.89 15.91
CA TYR A 35 -7.84 -8.41 16.64
C TYR A 35 -9.00 -8.01 15.72
N GLU A 36 -8.73 -7.47 14.53
CA GLU A 36 -9.75 -7.12 13.54
C GLU A 36 -10.53 -8.38 13.13
N ASN A 37 -9.81 -9.44 12.78
CA ASN A 37 -10.41 -10.72 12.43
C ASN A 37 -11.21 -11.33 13.59
N GLN A 38 -10.68 -11.26 14.82
CA GLN A 38 -11.38 -11.75 16.01
C GLN A 38 -12.70 -11.00 16.22
N LEU A 39 -12.67 -9.67 16.14
CA LEU A 39 -13.86 -8.84 16.29
C LEU A 39 -14.92 -9.15 15.22
N VAL A 40 -14.50 -9.41 13.98
CA VAL A 40 -15.41 -9.81 12.89
C VAL A 40 -16.03 -11.18 13.14
N MET A 41 -15.25 -12.17 13.61
CA MET A 41 -15.77 -13.48 14.00
C MET A 41 -16.86 -13.33 15.07
N ASP A 42 -16.58 -12.56 16.12
CA ASP A 42 -17.48 -12.41 17.27
C ASP A 42 -18.76 -11.64 16.92
N THR A 43 -18.63 -10.55 16.17
CA THR A 43 -19.76 -9.62 15.92
C THR A 43 -20.56 -9.96 14.66
N ARG A 44 -19.91 -10.55 13.64
CA ARG A 44 -20.54 -10.87 12.34
C ARG A 44 -20.82 -12.35 12.16
N LYS A 45 -20.39 -13.19 13.11
CA LYS A 45 -20.53 -14.66 13.05
C LYS A 45 -19.96 -15.21 11.74
N ALA A 46 -18.82 -14.66 11.32
CA ALA A 46 -18.07 -15.15 10.18
C ALA A 46 -17.27 -16.39 10.60
N ASN A 47 -17.04 -17.31 9.66
CA ASN A 47 -16.30 -18.54 9.93
C ASN A 47 -14.79 -18.30 10.15
N HIS A 48 -14.29 -17.16 9.68
CA HIS A 48 -12.91 -16.70 9.83
C HIS A 48 -12.91 -15.17 9.89
N GLY A 49 -11.93 -14.52 9.27
CA GLY A 49 -11.67 -13.10 9.42
C GLY A 49 -12.49 -12.16 8.53
N THR A 50 -11.97 -10.94 8.42
CA THR A 50 -12.56 -9.84 7.66
C THR A 50 -12.85 -10.23 6.22
N VAL A 51 -11.90 -10.88 5.53
CA VAL A 51 -12.06 -11.26 4.12
C VAL A 51 -13.25 -12.20 3.94
N THR A 52 -13.38 -13.22 4.79
CA THR A 52 -14.53 -14.14 4.77
C THR A 52 -15.87 -13.42 4.96
N HIS A 53 -15.91 -12.41 5.82
CA HIS A 53 -17.12 -11.60 5.97
C HIS A 53 -17.41 -10.75 4.73
N LEU A 54 -16.39 -10.10 4.17
CA LEU A 54 -16.51 -9.25 2.97
C LEU A 54 -16.97 -10.05 1.75
N GLU A 55 -16.51 -11.29 1.61
CA GLU A 55 -16.99 -12.22 0.57
C GLU A 55 -18.50 -12.49 0.73
N LYS A 56 -18.95 -12.82 1.95
CA LYS A 56 -20.36 -13.13 2.22
C LYS A 56 -21.33 -12.00 1.91
N ILE A 57 -20.87 -10.75 2.01
CA ILE A 57 -21.66 -9.55 1.70
C ILE A 57 -21.40 -9.02 0.28
N GLU A 58 -20.69 -9.79 -0.56
CA GLU A 58 -20.36 -9.46 -1.96
C GLU A 58 -19.58 -8.13 -2.11
N PHE A 59 -18.82 -7.75 -1.08
CA PHE A 59 -18.05 -6.51 -1.08
C PHE A 59 -16.70 -6.67 -1.79
N LEU A 60 -16.14 -7.88 -1.82
CA LEU A 60 -14.92 -8.17 -2.57
C LEU A 60 -15.23 -8.04 -4.07
N GLN A 61 -14.60 -7.07 -4.72
CA GLN A 61 -14.81 -6.74 -6.12
C GLN A 61 -13.49 -6.29 -6.73
N ASN A 62 -13.42 -6.28 -8.06
CA ASN A 62 -12.19 -5.92 -8.77
C ASN A 62 -11.77 -4.46 -8.61
N ASN A 63 -12.64 -3.58 -8.10
CA ASN A 63 -12.32 -2.20 -7.79
C ASN A 63 -11.89 -1.98 -6.33
N LEU A 64 -11.68 -3.05 -5.56
CA LEU A 64 -11.14 -2.98 -4.20
C LEU A 64 -9.62 -3.11 -4.21
N LEU A 65 -8.96 -2.14 -3.56
CA LEU A 65 -7.57 -2.20 -3.12
C LEU A 65 -7.55 -2.45 -1.60
N ALA A 66 -7.13 -3.65 -1.22
CA ALA A 66 -6.96 -4.08 0.16
C ALA A 66 -5.55 -3.70 0.65
N ALA A 67 -5.47 -2.70 1.52
CA ALA A 67 -4.21 -2.33 2.17
C ALA A 67 -3.85 -3.35 3.26
N HIS A 68 -2.55 -3.62 3.42
CA HIS A 68 -1.95 -4.56 4.36
C HIS A 68 -2.22 -6.03 4.05
N THR A 69 -3.44 -6.52 4.28
CA THR A 69 -3.84 -7.92 4.05
C THR A 69 -2.87 -8.92 4.71
N ILE A 70 -2.57 -8.70 5.99
CA ILE A 70 -1.49 -9.44 6.69
C ILE A 70 -2.03 -10.75 7.27
N TRP A 71 -3.18 -10.70 7.92
CA TRP A 71 -3.76 -11.81 8.66
C TRP A 71 -4.83 -12.51 7.83
N VAL A 72 -4.40 -13.17 6.76
CA VAL A 72 -5.29 -13.95 5.88
C VAL A 72 -4.82 -15.39 5.76
N ASN A 73 -5.76 -16.30 5.56
CA ASN A 73 -5.46 -17.71 5.25
C ASN A 73 -5.60 -18.01 3.75
N ASN A 74 -5.23 -19.23 3.34
CA ASN A 74 -5.27 -19.66 1.93
C ASN A 74 -6.68 -19.59 1.31
N THR A 75 -7.73 -19.88 2.09
CA THR A 75 -9.11 -19.78 1.63
C THR A 75 -9.48 -18.32 1.32
N GLU A 76 -9.05 -17.39 2.17
CA GLU A 76 -9.26 -15.95 2.01
C GLU A 76 -8.47 -15.36 0.85
N ILE A 77 -7.21 -15.79 0.66
CA ILE A 77 -6.44 -15.49 -0.55
C ILE A 77 -7.21 -15.96 -1.80
N GLY A 78 -7.82 -17.14 -1.74
CA GLY A 78 -8.69 -17.64 -2.80
C GLY A 78 -9.91 -16.75 -3.07
N PHE A 79 -10.55 -16.18 -2.03
CA PHE A 79 -11.65 -15.21 -2.21
C PHE A 79 -11.16 -13.94 -2.91
N LEU A 80 -10.05 -13.36 -2.43
CA LEU A 80 -9.47 -12.13 -3.00
C LEU A 80 -9.09 -12.32 -4.48
N SER A 81 -8.44 -13.43 -4.82
CA SER A 81 -8.07 -13.79 -6.19
C SER A 81 -9.29 -13.90 -7.09
N ARG A 82 -10.31 -14.70 -6.70
CA ARG A 82 -11.52 -14.88 -7.52
C ARG A 82 -12.30 -13.57 -7.73
N ALA A 83 -12.32 -12.70 -6.73
CA ALA A 83 -12.97 -11.40 -6.82
C ALA A 83 -12.16 -10.35 -7.61
N GLY A 84 -10.91 -10.64 -7.99
CA GLY A 84 -10.02 -9.72 -8.69
C GLY A 84 -9.58 -8.53 -7.83
N VAL A 85 -9.59 -8.68 -6.50
CA VAL A 85 -9.13 -7.69 -5.54
C VAL A 85 -7.64 -7.46 -5.71
N LYS A 86 -7.20 -6.21 -5.55
CA LYS A 86 -5.78 -5.86 -5.53
C LYS A 86 -5.30 -5.66 -4.10
N VAL A 87 -4.02 -5.87 -3.86
CA VAL A 87 -3.42 -5.72 -2.52
C VAL A 87 -2.32 -4.67 -2.54
N SER A 88 -2.32 -3.77 -1.57
CA SER A 88 -1.20 -2.84 -1.32
C SER A 88 -0.41 -3.32 -0.11
N HIS A 89 0.77 -3.87 -0.34
CA HIS A 89 1.69 -4.32 0.69
C HIS A 89 2.52 -3.14 1.21
N CYS A 90 2.49 -2.92 2.53
CA CYS A 90 3.24 -1.87 3.20
C CYS A 90 4.29 -2.46 4.15
N PRO A 91 5.45 -2.93 3.64
CA PRO A 91 6.38 -3.76 4.41
C PRO A 91 6.93 -3.09 5.67
N ALA A 92 7.35 -1.81 5.62
CA ALA A 92 7.91 -1.15 6.80
C ALA A 92 6.89 -1.01 7.94
N ALA A 93 5.67 -0.56 7.62
CA ALA A 93 4.59 -0.46 8.58
C ALA A 93 4.17 -1.85 9.10
N ALA A 94 4.10 -2.84 8.21
CA ALA A 94 3.78 -4.22 8.58
C ALA A 94 4.77 -4.78 9.60
N MET A 95 6.07 -4.69 9.33
CA MET A 95 7.09 -5.19 10.25
C MET A 95 7.15 -4.44 11.57
N ARG A 96 6.77 -3.16 11.59
CA ARG A 96 6.84 -2.36 12.81
C ARG A 96 5.86 -2.84 13.88
N MET A 97 4.68 -3.30 13.49
CA MET A 97 3.60 -3.55 14.45
C MET A 97 2.53 -4.58 14.05
N LEU A 98 2.53 -5.09 12.82
CA LEU A 98 1.38 -5.84 12.29
C LEU A 98 1.70 -7.32 11.99
N GLY A 99 2.88 -7.62 11.41
CA GLY A 99 3.31 -8.98 11.07
C GLY A 99 3.84 -9.14 9.64
N PHE A 100 3.79 -10.37 9.11
CA PHE A 100 4.31 -10.73 7.79
C PHE A 100 3.18 -11.15 6.84
N ALA A 101 2.88 -10.31 5.85
CA ALA A 101 1.87 -10.63 4.84
C ALA A 101 2.30 -11.82 3.95
N PRO A 102 1.38 -12.73 3.58
CA PRO A 102 1.65 -13.86 2.68
C PRO A 102 1.74 -13.43 1.21
N ILE A 103 2.71 -12.57 0.87
CA ILE A 103 2.80 -11.96 -0.47
C ILE A 103 3.13 -13.00 -1.55
N ARG A 104 3.95 -14.01 -1.23
CA ARG A 104 4.26 -15.07 -2.19
C ARG A 104 2.99 -15.84 -2.57
N GLU A 105 2.21 -16.22 -1.57
CA GLU A 105 0.96 -16.96 -1.75
C GLU A 105 -0.08 -16.12 -2.52
N MET A 106 -0.14 -14.81 -2.28
CA MET A 106 -1.00 -13.91 -3.06
C MET A 106 -0.60 -13.82 -4.53
N LEU A 107 0.70 -13.64 -4.80
CA LEU A 107 1.23 -13.57 -6.16
C LEU A 107 1.01 -14.90 -6.90
N ASP A 108 1.26 -16.03 -6.25
CA ASP A 108 1.04 -17.37 -6.81
C ASP A 108 -0.46 -17.63 -7.08
N ALA A 109 -1.35 -17.03 -6.30
CA ALA A 109 -2.80 -17.04 -6.54
C ALA A 109 -3.26 -16.03 -7.62
N GLY A 110 -2.33 -15.30 -8.26
CA GLY A 110 -2.63 -14.34 -9.33
C GLY A 110 -3.17 -12.99 -8.85
N ILE A 111 -3.06 -12.68 -7.55
CA ILE A 111 -3.46 -11.38 -7.01
C ILE A 111 -2.47 -10.31 -7.49
N CYS A 112 -3.00 -9.18 -7.96
CA CYS A 112 -2.18 -8.01 -8.25
C CYS A 112 -1.76 -7.35 -6.94
N VAL A 113 -0.48 -7.46 -6.61
CA VAL A 113 0.11 -6.85 -5.42
C VAL A 113 0.96 -5.64 -5.83
N SER A 114 0.71 -4.50 -5.19
CA SER A 114 1.53 -3.27 -5.26
C SER A 114 2.24 -3.00 -3.94
N LEU A 115 3.20 -2.06 -3.93
CA LEU A 115 3.79 -1.55 -2.69
C LEU A 115 3.20 -0.19 -2.30
N GLY A 116 3.10 0.04 -0.99
CA GLY A 116 2.77 1.32 -0.39
C GLY A 116 3.66 1.59 0.81
N THR A 117 3.81 2.86 1.19
CA THR A 117 4.60 3.22 2.37
C THR A 117 3.79 3.18 3.66
N ASP A 118 2.46 3.21 3.56
CA ASP A 118 1.56 3.58 4.67
C ASP A 118 1.89 4.99 5.24
N GLY A 119 1.30 5.36 6.38
CA GLY A 119 1.47 6.64 7.02
C GLY A 119 2.87 6.90 7.58
N ALA A 120 3.24 8.18 7.62
CA ALA A 120 4.50 8.62 8.21
C ALA A 120 4.75 8.10 9.64
N PRO A 121 3.77 7.95 10.56
CA PRO A 121 4.02 7.47 11.92
C PRO A 121 4.37 5.99 12.05
N SER A 122 4.01 5.16 11.06
CA SER A 122 4.24 3.70 11.05
C SER A 122 5.44 3.30 10.17
N ASN A 123 5.87 4.15 9.24
CA ASN A 123 7.04 3.92 8.36
C ASN A 123 8.25 4.81 8.71
N ASN A 124 7.96 6.11 8.82
CA ASN A 124 8.82 7.27 9.01
C ASN A 124 9.73 7.69 7.84
N ARG A 125 9.94 6.88 6.80
CA ARG A 125 10.77 7.25 5.64
C ARG A 125 9.95 7.73 4.44
N MET A 126 8.75 7.18 4.25
CA MET A 126 7.89 7.46 3.08
C MET A 126 8.62 7.33 1.74
N SER A 127 9.49 6.33 1.63
CA SER A 127 10.38 6.11 0.50
C SER A 127 10.01 4.80 -0.19
N ILE A 128 9.46 4.87 -1.40
CA ILE A 128 9.14 3.67 -2.18
C ILE A 128 10.39 2.87 -2.54
N VAL A 129 11.56 3.52 -2.62
CA VAL A 129 12.87 2.88 -2.85
C VAL A 129 13.24 2.00 -1.67
N ASP A 130 13.06 2.50 -0.44
CA ASP A 130 13.30 1.72 0.77
C ASP A 130 12.29 0.57 0.90
N GLU A 131 11.02 0.79 0.52
CA GLU A 131 10.01 -0.28 0.50
C GLU A 131 10.36 -1.40 -0.49
N MET A 132 10.94 -1.10 -1.66
CA MET A 132 11.37 -2.14 -2.61
C MET A 132 12.41 -3.08 -1.98
N TYR A 133 13.48 -2.48 -1.42
CA TYR A 133 14.54 -3.22 -0.76
C TYR A 133 13.97 -4.07 0.38
N LEU A 134 13.13 -3.44 1.21
CA LEU A 134 12.57 -4.10 2.38
C LEU A 134 11.59 -5.22 2.02
N ALA A 135 10.69 -5.00 1.06
CA ALA A 135 9.75 -6.00 0.57
C ALA A 135 10.49 -7.27 0.14
N SER A 136 11.58 -7.09 -0.63
CA SER A 136 12.36 -8.19 -1.15
C SER A 136 13.05 -9.01 -0.06
N LEU A 137 13.66 -8.35 0.93
CA LEU A 137 14.34 -9.04 2.01
C LEU A 137 13.38 -9.72 2.97
N ILE A 138 12.30 -9.03 3.36
CA ILE A 138 11.43 -9.58 4.39
C ILE A 138 10.64 -10.78 3.90
N ASN A 139 10.26 -10.81 2.62
CA ASN A 139 9.60 -11.97 2.06
C ASN A 139 10.52 -13.19 2.04
N LYS A 140 11.79 -13.04 1.65
CA LYS A 140 12.78 -14.14 1.74
C LYS A 140 12.94 -14.64 3.18
N GLY A 141 13.04 -13.73 4.15
CA GLY A 141 13.13 -14.07 5.57
C GLY A 141 11.87 -14.77 6.10
N ARG A 142 10.70 -14.30 5.70
CA ARG A 142 9.40 -14.91 6.02
C ARG A 142 9.32 -16.34 5.51
N GLU A 143 9.72 -16.59 4.25
CA GLU A 143 9.67 -17.95 3.68
C GLU A 143 10.53 -18.93 4.49
N VAL A 144 11.71 -18.51 4.94
CA VAL A 144 12.55 -19.31 5.85
C VAL A 144 11.83 -19.59 7.17
N TYR A 145 11.22 -18.56 7.76
CA TYR A 145 10.52 -18.70 9.03
C TYR A 145 9.27 -19.60 8.92
N ALA A 146 8.48 -19.45 7.86
CA ALA A 146 7.23 -20.17 7.66
C ALA A 146 7.44 -21.61 7.21
N ASN A 147 8.41 -21.85 6.32
CA ASN A 147 8.59 -23.14 5.64
C ASN A 147 9.81 -23.93 6.13
N GLY A 148 10.67 -23.34 6.96
CA GLY A 148 11.91 -23.96 7.44
C GLY A 148 12.96 -24.20 6.34
N THR A 149 12.78 -23.61 5.15
CA THR A 149 13.64 -23.80 3.98
C THR A 149 14.06 -22.46 3.39
N THR A 150 15.28 -22.39 2.86
CA THR A 150 15.80 -21.19 2.21
C THR A 150 15.43 -21.16 0.74
N ASP A 151 14.66 -20.15 0.34
CA ASP A 151 14.42 -19.79 -1.06
C ASP A 151 14.93 -18.37 -1.32
N PRO A 152 16.15 -18.20 -1.86
CA PRO A 152 16.68 -16.88 -2.20
C PRO A 152 15.98 -16.27 -3.43
N THR A 153 15.14 -17.03 -4.14
CA THR A 153 14.37 -16.56 -5.29
C THR A 153 13.00 -16.02 -4.92
N ALA A 154 12.59 -16.13 -3.65
CA ALA A 154 11.34 -15.57 -3.16
C ALA A 154 11.31 -14.05 -3.39
N LEU A 155 10.29 -13.59 -4.12
CA LEU A 155 10.08 -12.19 -4.51
C LEU A 155 11.32 -11.57 -5.22
N PRO A 156 11.58 -11.94 -6.49
CA PRO A 156 12.72 -11.44 -7.25
C PRO A 156 12.56 -9.95 -7.63
N ALA A 157 13.66 -9.31 -8.02
CA ALA A 157 13.72 -7.86 -8.25
C ALA A 157 12.75 -7.39 -9.35
N GLU A 158 12.57 -8.17 -10.41
CA GLU A 158 11.62 -7.92 -11.50
C GLU A 158 10.19 -7.82 -10.97
N THR A 159 9.81 -8.72 -10.06
CA THR A 159 8.49 -8.71 -9.44
C THR A 159 8.33 -7.48 -8.57
N VAL A 160 9.32 -7.14 -7.74
CA VAL A 160 9.29 -5.94 -6.90
C VAL A 160 9.18 -4.66 -7.74
N LEU A 161 9.95 -4.56 -8.83
CA LEU A 161 9.89 -3.41 -9.73
C LEU A 161 8.50 -3.28 -10.37
N ARG A 162 7.85 -4.40 -10.73
CA ARG A 162 6.44 -4.39 -11.18
C ARG A 162 5.48 -3.95 -10.07
N MET A 163 5.70 -4.36 -8.82
CA MET A 163 4.88 -3.96 -7.66
C MET A 163 4.85 -2.43 -7.45
N VAL A 164 5.94 -1.73 -7.75
CA VAL A 164 6.01 -0.26 -7.62
C VAL A 164 5.67 0.52 -8.89
N THR A 165 5.48 -0.18 -10.02
CA THR A 165 5.16 0.44 -11.32
C THR A 165 3.80 -0.05 -11.82
N ILE A 166 3.77 -1.00 -12.76
CA ILE A 166 2.56 -1.41 -13.45
C ILE A 166 1.52 -2.05 -12.53
N ASN A 167 1.93 -2.78 -11.49
CA ASN A 167 0.97 -3.31 -10.52
C ASN A 167 0.41 -2.19 -9.62
N GLY A 168 1.20 -1.15 -9.32
CA GLY A 168 0.72 0.05 -8.65
C GLY A 168 -0.40 0.73 -9.45
N ALA A 169 -0.19 0.89 -10.77
CA ALA A 169 -1.21 1.41 -11.69
C ALA A 169 -2.46 0.52 -11.73
N LYS A 170 -2.29 -0.82 -11.83
CA LYS A 170 -3.40 -1.79 -11.80
C LYS A 170 -4.19 -1.76 -10.50
N SER A 171 -3.51 -1.55 -9.38
CA SER A 171 -4.13 -1.44 -8.05
C SER A 171 -5.08 -0.25 -7.93
N VAL A 172 -4.85 0.81 -8.72
CA VAL A 172 -5.70 2.01 -8.78
C VAL A 172 -6.51 2.13 -10.08
N LEU A 173 -6.54 1.07 -10.89
CA LEU A 173 -7.27 0.97 -12.16
C LEU A 173 -6.84 1.98 -13.24
N TRP A 174 -5.57 2.40 -13.23
CA TRP A 174 -5.00 3.36 -14.17
C TRP A 174 -3.92 2.74 -15.08
N ASP A 175 -3.90 1.42 -15.23
CA ASP A 175 -2.86 0.72 -15.99
C ASP A 175 -2.93 0.92 -17.51
N ASP A 176 -4.03 1.47 -18.02
CA ASP A 176 -4.11 1.97 -19.40
C ASP A 176 -3.46 3.35 -19.58
N GLU A 177 -3.26 4.10 -18.49
CA GLU A 177 -2.78 5.49 -18.52
C GLU A 177 -1.33 5.64 -18.02
N ILE A 178 -0.90 4.83 -17.04
CA ILE A 178 0.41 4.96 -16.36
C ILE A 178 1.02 3.60 -16.02
N GLY A 179 2.18 3.60 -15.35
CA GLY A 179 2.82 2.41 -14.80
C GLY A 179 3.80 1.69 -15.73
N SER A 180 3.92 2.14 -16.98
CA SER A 180 4.89 1.64 -17.96
C SER A 180 5.18 2.69 -19.05
N LEU A 181 6.33 2.56 -19.71
CA LEU A 181 6.72 3.41 -20.82
C LEU A 181 6.21 2.80 -22.14
N GLU A 182 4.97 3.13 -22.49
CA GLU A 182 4.30 2.66 -23.71
C GLU A 182 3.67 3.85 -24.44
N VAL A 183 3.68 3.81 -25.78
CA VAL A 183 3.07 4.86 -26.60
C VAL A 183 1.58 4.97 -26.26
N GLY A 184 1.11 6.19 -25.97
CA GLY A 184 -0.27 6.47 -25.59
C GLY A 184 -0.48 6.67 -24.08
N LYS A 185 0.44 6.19 -23.23
CA LYS A 185 0.42 6.45 -21.79
C LYS A 185 0.96 7.83 -21.44
N LYS A 186 0.62 8.32 -20.24
CA LYS A 186 1.14 9.59 -19.71
C LYS A 186 2.63 9.48 -19.45
N ALA A 187 3.33 10.60 -19.63
CA ALA A 187 4.76 10.69 -19.36
C ALA A 187 5.02 10.86 -17.84
N ASP A 188 4.81 9.78 -17.10
CA ASP A 188 5.15 9.65 -15.67
C ASP A 188 6.49 8.90 -15.57
N MET A 189 7.57 9.62 -15.27
CA MET A 189 8.93 9.10 -15.39
C MET A 189 9.83 9.55 -14.24
N VAL A 190 10.73 8.66 -13.85
CA VAL A 190 11.78 8.92 -12.87
C VAL A 190 13.13 8.78 -13.55
N VAL A 191 13.96 9.81 -13.46
CA VAL A 191 15.33 9.81 -13.99
C VAL A 191 16.30 9.51 -12.86
N ILE A 192 17.14 8.51 -13.06
CA ILE A 192 18.03 7.95 -12.04
C ILE A 192 19.48 8.16 -12.49
N ASN A 193 20.33 8.60 -11.58
CA ASN A 193 21.78 8.65 -11.77
C ASN A 193 22.42 7.34 -11.24
N PRO A 194 22.87 6.46 -12.14
CA PRO A 194 23.47 5.18 -11.76
C PRO A 194 24.92 5.28 -11.32
N SER A 195 25.60 6.40 -11.59
CA SER A 195 27.03 6.58 -11.32
C SER A 195 27.33 6.99 -9.88
N PHE A 196 26.32 7.07 -9.02
CA PHE A 196 26.50 7.33 -7.60
C PHE A 196 26.99 6.06 -6.88
N TRP A 197 27.82 6.22 -5.85
CA TRP A 197 28.50 5.12 -5.14
C TRP A 197 27.57 4.05 -4.57
N THR A 198 26.29 4.36 -4.39
CA THR A 198 25.27 3.43 -3.90
C THR A 198 24.94 2.31 -4.89
N MET A 199 25.12 2.53 -6.19
CA MET A 199 24.74 1.58 -7.24
C MET A 199 25.93 0.98 -8.00
N VAL A 200 27.16 1.44 -7.77
CA VAL A 200 28.35 1.00 -8.52
C VAL A 200 29.06 -0.16 -7.79
N PRO A 201 29.45 -1.26 -8.48
CA PRO A 201 29.23 -1.55 -9.90
C PRO A 201 27.81 -2.06 -10.22
N ILE A 202 27.36 -1.78 -11.45
CA ILE A 202 26.08 -2.28 -11.96
C ILE A 202 26.33 -3.51 -12.84
N HIS A 203 25.81 -4.66 -12.41
CA HIS A 203 25.84 -5.90 -13.18
C HIS A 203 24.49 -6.22 -13.82
N ASP A 204 23.41 -5.93 -13.09
CA ASP A 204 22.03 -6.08 -13.53
C ASP A 204 21.22 -4.87 -13.10
N TRP A 205 20.55 -4.22 -14.05
CA TRP A 205 19.87 -2.95 -13.81
C TRP A 205 18.66 -3.10 -12.89
N ILE A 206 17.88 -4.17 -13.04
CA ILE A 206 16.66 -4.38 -12.26
C ILE A 206 17.02 -4.69 -10.81
N SER A 207 17.98 -5.58 -10.61
CA SER A 207 18.59 -5.91 -9.32
C SER A 207 19.16 -4.66 -8.66
N SER A 208 19.93 -3.83 -9.38
CA SER A 208 20.47 -2.59 -8.83
C SER A 208 19.38 -1.60 -8.41
N LEU A 209 18.26 -1.51 -9.14
CA LEU A 209 17.13 -0.65 -8.76
C LEU A 209 16.46 -1.08 -7.46
N VAL A 210 16.36 -2.39 -7.21
CA VAL A 210 15.66 -2.92 -6.03
C VAL A 210 16.59 -3.06 -4.82
N TYR A 211 17.83 -3.50 -5.02
CA TYR A 211 18.73 -3.87 -3.94
C TYR A 211 19.77 -2.80 -3.58
N CYS A 212 20.10 -1.89 -4.50
CA CYS A 212 21.23 -0.96 -4.32
C CYS A 212 20.81 0.50 -4.34
N MET A 213 19.79 0.85 -5.13
CA MET A 213 19.34 2.23 -5.28
C MET A 213 18.96 2.84 -3.93
N ARG A 214 19.30 4.12 -3.77
CA ARG A 214 18.75 4.98 -2.71
C ARG A 214 18.00 6.14 -3.32
N THR A 215 17.19 6.85 -2.52
CA THR A 215 16.41 8.00 -2.99
C THR A 215 17.30 9.10 -3.58
N GLU A 216 18.55 9.23 -3.12
CA GLU A 216 19.52 10.20 -3.64
C GLU A 216 19.97 9.91 -5.07
N ASN A 217 19.72 8.72 -5.59
CA ASN A 217 19.96 8.39 -7.00
C ASN A 217 18.91 9.04 -7.92
N VAL A 218 17.72 9.40 -7.42
CA VAL A 218 16.70 10.07 -8.23
C VAL A 218 17.12 11.51 -8.47
N VAL A 219 17.29 11.89 -9.74
CA VAL A 219 17.75 13.23 -10.13
C VAL A 219 16.67 14.08 -10.76
N SER A 220 15.63 13.48 -11.35
CA SER A 220 14.50 14.23 -11.91
C SER A 220 13.23 13.38 -11.92
N VAL A 221 12.08 14.03 -11.85
CA VAL A 221 10.75 13.39 -11.86
C VAL A 221 9.84 14.18 -12.79
N ILE A 222 9.16 13.46 -13.67
CA ILE A 222 8.14 13.97 -14.59
C ILE A 222 6.82 13.33 -14.21
N CYS A 223 5.76 14.13 -14.13
CA CYS A 223 4.39 13.68 -13.96
C CYS A 223 3.54 14.31 -15.05
N ASN A 224 2.85 13.49 -15.84
CA ASN A 224 2.05 13.88 -16.98
C ASN A 224 2.78 14.83 -17.95
N GLY A 225 4.05 14.54 -18.22
CA GLY A 225 4.90 15.36 -19.10
C GLY A 225 5.42 16.67 -18.49
N LEU A 226 5.08 16.97 -17.23
CA LEU A 226 5.54 18.15 -16.51
C LEU A 226 6.66 17.80 -15.53
N TRP A 227 7.72 18.60 -15.52
CA TRP A 227 8.78 18.46 -14.53
C TRP A 227 8.27 18.83 -13.14
N ILE A 228 8.34 17.88 -12.21
CA ILE A 228 8.05 18.10 -10.78
C ILE A 228 9.36 18.35 -10.02
N MET A 229 10.40 17.61 -10.40
CA MET A 229 11.78 17.80 -9.93
C MET A 229 12.73 17.72 -11.12
N LYS A 230 13.71 18.62 -11.19
CA LYS A 230 14.74 18.60 -12.24
C LYS A 230 16.11 18.92 -11.63
N ASP A 231 17.12 18.13 -11.97
CA ASP A 231 18.49 18.27 -11.44
C ASP A 231 18.53 18.39 -9.90
N LYS A 232 17.76 17.53 -9.22
CA LYS A 232 17.55 17.51 -7.76
C LYS A 232 16.90 18.76 -7.14
N LYS A 233 16.28 19.62 -7.95
CA LYS A 233 15.52 20.79 -7.48
C LYS A 233 14.03 20.57 -7.70
N ILE A 234 13.24 20.67 -6.64
CA ILE A 234 11.77 20.61 -6.72
C ILE A 234 11.26 21.93 -7.30
N LEU A 235 10.38 21.87 -8.30
CA LEU A 235 10.03 23.05 -9.11
C LEU A 235 8.70 23.71 -8.72
N ASN A 236 7.85 23.02 -7.98
CA ASN A 236 6.46 23.42 -7.74
C ASN A 236 6.17 23.80 -6.27
N ILE A 237 7.16 23.71 -5.39
CA ILE A 237 7.07 24.12 -3.98
C ILE A 237 8.39 24.77 -3.53
N ASN A 238 8.31 25.61 -2.50
CA ASN A 238 9.49 26.07 -1.78
C ASN A 238 9.80 25.08 -0.64
N GLU A 239 10.95 24.42 -0.72
CA GLU A 239 11.38 23.41 0.25
C GLU A 239 11.53 23.98 1.67
N GLU A 240 12.06 25.21 1.80
CA GLU A 240 12.25 25.86 3.10
C GLU A 240 10.91 26.17 3.78
N ASP A 241 9.93 26.64 3.01
CA ASP A 241 8.59 26.93 3.51
C ASP A 241 7.90 25.66 4.01
N VAL A 242 8.00 24.55 3.25
CA VAL A 242 7.41 23.26 3.65
C VAL A 242 8.04 22.73 4.94
N ILE A 243 9.37 22.84 5.10
CA ILE A 243 10.07 22.45 6.32
C ILE A 243 9.60 23.31 7.51
N SER A 244 9.47 24.62 7.31
CA SER A 244 8.99 25.54 8.35
C SER A 244 7.54 25.23 8.77
N MET A 245 6.65 25.00 7.79
CA MET A 245 5.28 24.58 8.04
C MET A 245 5.19 23.27 8.82
N ALA A 246 6.03 22.28 8.49
CA ALA A 246 6.08 21.01 9.20
C ALA A 246 6.50 21.18 10.67
N GLN A 247 7.50 22.03 10.94
CA GLN A 247 7.94 22.35 12.30
C GLN A 247 6.83 23.03 13.11
N GLN A 248 6.14 24.01 12.52
CA GLN A 248 5.03 24.69 13.16
C GLN A 248 3.88 23.71 13.46
N ALA A 249 3.45 22.94 12.46
CA ALA A 249 2.36 21.97 12.59
C ALA A 249 2.67 20.94 13.69
N SER A 250 3.91 20.47 13.78
CA SER A 250 4.37 19.56 14.84
C SER A 250 4.25 20.20 16.23
N SER A 251 4.74 21.43 16.41
CA SER A 251 4.65 22.15 17.69
C SER A 251 3.20 22.35 18.14
N GLU A 252 2.32 22.75 17.22
CA GLU A 252 0.90 22.94 17.52
C GLU A 252 0.18 21.63 17.83
N LEU A 253 0.50 20.55 17.09
CA LEU A 253 -0.08 19.24 17.32
C LEU A 253 0.29 18.72 18.71
N LEU A 254 1.55 18.84 19.12
CA LEU A 254 2.00 18.44 20.46
C LEU A 254 1.27 19.21 21.57
N LYS A 255 1.10 20.52 21.39
CA LYS A 255 0.33 21.36 22.33
C LYS A 255 -1.13 20.91 22.43
N ARG A 256 -1.81 20.70 21.30
CA ARG A 256 -3.23 20.28 21.28
C ARG A 256 -3.42 18.87 21.85
N ALA A 257 -2.48 17.97 21.58
CA ALA A 257 -2.53 16.59 22.07
C ALA A 257 -2.08 16.45 23.53
N GLY A 258 -1.55 17.51 24.16
CA GLY A 258 -1.00 17.45 25.52
C GLY A 258 0.23 16.54 25.63
N ILE A 259 0.94 16.29 24.53
CA ILE A 259 2.09 15.38 24.48
C ILE A 259 3.35 16.14 24.85
N ILE A 260 4.01 15.71 25.93
CA ILE A 260 5.31 16.23 26.35
C ILE A 260 6.38 15.26 25.86
N ILE A 261 7.22 15.71 24.92
CA ILE A 261 8.36 14.93 24.46
C ILE A 261 9.43 14.91 25.56
N PRO A 262 9.89 13.72 25.99
CA PRO A 262 10.92 13.63 27.02
C PRO A 262 12.22 14.25 26.51
N LYS A 263 12.87 15.07 27.33
CA LYS A 263 14.23 15.55 27.05
C LYS A 263 15.18 14.35 27.04
N ARG A 264 15.64 13.96 25.86
CA ARG A 264 16.57 12.86 25.61
C ARG A 264 17.65 13.37 24.69
N MET A 265 18.92 13.03 24.96
CA MET A 265 20.08 13.60 24.28
C MET A 265 20.01 15.12 24.24
N ASN A 266 20.26 15.77 25.39
CA ASN A 266 20.45 17.22 25.43
C ASN A 266 21.69 17.55 24.59
N ILE A 267 21.49 17.87 23.32
CA ILE A 267 22.56 18.34 22.44
C ILE A 267 22.97 19.72 22.98
N LEU A 268 24.25 19.86 23.30
CA LEU A 268 24.89 21.13 23.68
C LEU A 268 24.96 22.07 22.48
#